data_AF-A0A7U9X9H4-F1
#
_entry.id   AF-A0A7U9X9H4-F1
#
_cell.length_a   1.000
_cell.length_b   1.000
_cell.length_c   1.000
_cell.angle_alpha   90.00
_cell.angle_beta   90.00
_cell.angle_gamma   90.00
#
_symmetry.space_group_name_H-M   'P 1'
#
loop_
_entity.id
_entity.type
_entity.pdbx_description
1 polymer ?
#
loop_
_entity_poly.entity_id
_entity_poly.type
_entity_poly.pdbx_seq_one_letter_code
_entity_poly.pdbx_strand_id
1 'polypeptide(L)'
;MKVSLKKRILAVIACTCAFCFLCQTSVSYADNLDKLKGQSSDLKNELSNINQELLDIGKQIADNEVKMESMEGDIAKTQEQLAIAKNNEKAQYDDMKVRIQYIYENDDETMLGMILSASSLADFVNKIDFVQTLNDYDREMLDELVTLRENIEAEEKRLGEQKESYVKLEKELTEKKEQLKVKAAETSTDLEALNAKISEMKAQQAKEEAEAAASANSNSTNQTSTNNKPTISGGSNSSSGSGNSGSSSSSGSSGGGYKYPSGPGVLTPSKGVNYYNGFRETYYSQKILPGYGLKIPGRHIASDGTIRDGNGYLCLAAHKDDFARYSIVQTSLGPGKVYDTGCAKGTIDIYTDW
;
A
#
# COMPACT_ATOMS: atom_id res chain seq x y z
N MET A 1 56.47 -60.99 -11.83
CA MET A 1 55.61 -59.94 -12.44
C MET A 1 54.99 -59.14 -11.30
N LYS A 2 55.16 -57.85 -11.06
CA LYS A 2 55.74 -56.67 -11.72
C LYS A 2 56.33 -55.85 -10.56
N VAL A 3 57.64 -55.76 -10.29
CA VAL A 3 58.77 -55.26 -11.09
C VAL A 3 58.61 -53.78 -11.45
N SER A 4 59.30 -52.95 -10.66
CA SER A 4 60.19 -51.86 -11.12
C SER A 4 59.63 -50.66 -11.90
N LEU A 5 58.49 -50.07 -11.51
CA LEU A 5 58.09 -48.75 -12.08
C LEU A 5 58.13 -47.56 -11.12
N LYS A 6 58.29 -47.76 -9.80
CA LYS A 6 58.23 -46.66 -8.82
C LYS A 6 59.55 -45.93 -8.54
N LYS A 7 60.65 -46.23 -9.25
CA LYS A 7 61.97 -45.57 -9.04
C LYS A 7 62.60 -44.96 -10.29
N ARG A 8 61.88 -44.84 -11.42
CA ARG A 8 62.40 -44.24 -12.67
C ARG A 8 61.67 -42.98 -13.15
N ILE A 9 60.64 -42.52 -12.43
CA ILE A 9 59.89 -41.29 -12.78
C ILE A 9 60.42 -40.05 -12.03
N LEU A 10 61.27 -40.23 -11.02
CA LEU A 10 61.89 -39.12 -10.28
C LEU A 10 63.19 -38.55 -10.92
N ALA A 11 63.60 -39.03 -12.09
CA ALA A 11 64.91 -38.73 -12.69
C ALA A 11 64.87 -38.13 -14.10
N VAL A 12 63.71 -37.66 -14.60
CA VAL A 12 63.60 -37.00 -15.92
C VAL A 12 63.20 -35.51 -15.80
N ILE A 13 62.99 -35.00 -14.59
CA ILE A 13 62.76 -33.57 -14.31
C ILE A 13 64.11 -32.81 -14.10
N ALA A 14 65.26 -33.48 -14.16
CA ALA A 14 66.56 -32.89 -13.78
C ALA A 14 67.59 -32.76 -14.92
N CYS A 15 67.18 -32.75 -16.20
CA CYS A 15 68.06 -32.40 -17.32
C CYS A 15 67.35 -31.50 -18.34
N THR A 16 66.89 -30.36 -17.84
CA THR A 16 66.83 -29.17 -18.67
C THR A 16 68.23 -28.81 -19.18
N CYS A 17 68.29 -27.95 -20.21
CA CYS A 17 69.30 -26.91 -20.34
C CYS A 17 70.63 -27.14 -21.08
N ALA A 18 70.82 -28.19 -21.88
CA ALA A 18 71.98 -28.18 -22.80
C ALA A 18 71.67 -28.86 -24.12
N PHE A 19 72.00 -28.16 -25.21
CA PHE A 19 71.92 -28.61 -26.61
C PHE A 19 70.53 -28.60 -27.26
N CYS A 20 70.14 -27.42 -27.78
CA CYS A 20 69.65 -27.28 -29.16
C CYS A 20 69.55 -25.79 -29.50
N PHE A 21 70.71 -25.12 -29.55
CA PHE A 21 70.89 -23.94 -30.40
C PHE A 21 71.56 -24.42 -31.68
N LEU A 22 71.10 -23.89 -32.82
CA LEU A 22 71.54 -24.12 -34.22
C LEU A 22 70.73 -25.16 -35.02
N CYS A 23 69.56 -24.79 -35.56
CA CYS A 23 69.41 -24.37 -36.96
C CYS A 23 67.93 -24.03 -37.26
N GLN A 24 67.72 -23.06 -38.13
CA GLN A 24 66.44 -22.43 -38.46
C GLN A 24 65.48 -23.37 -39.21
N THR A 25 64.20 -23.39 -38.80
CA THR A 25 63.08 -23.46 -39.74
C THR A 25 62.04 -22.42 -39.33
N SER A 26 62.05 -21.29 -40.04
CA SER A 26 60.99 -20.29 -40.00
C SER A 26 59.73 -20.87 -40.66
N VAL A 27 58.91 -21.54 -39.86
CA VAL A 27 57.52 -21.88 -40.19
C VAL A 27 56.61 -21.21 -39.16
N SER A 28 56.01 -20.10 -39.59
CA SER A 28 54.69 -19.61 -39.16
C SER A 28 54.39 -19.58 -37.65
N TYR A 29 55.00 -18.64 -36.92
CA TYR A 29 54.56 -18.24 -35.56
C TYR A 29 53.51 -17.11 -35.56
N ALA A 30 53.32 -16.41 -36.68
CA ALA A 30 52.36 -15.29 -36.79
C ALA A 30 50.91 -15.77 -36.91
N ASP A 31 50.63 -16.77 -37.76
CA ASP A 31 49.27 -17.33 -37.93
C ASP A 31 48.69 -17.96 -36.66
N ASN A 32 49.55 -18.51 -35.79
CA ASN A 32 49.12 -19.07 -34.50
C ASN A 32 48.91 -17.98 -33.45
N LEU A 33 49.69 -16.89 -33.49
CA LEU A 33 49.57 -15.77 -32.57
C LEU A 33 48.34 -14.91 -32.88
N ASP A 34 48.04 -14.67 -34.16
CA ASP A 34 46.84 -13.94 -34.59
C ASP A 34 45.58 -14.77 -34.38
N LYS A 35 45.62 -16.10 -34.56
CA LYS A 35 44.53 -16.99 -34.14
C LYS A 35 44.34 -17.02 -32.62
N LEU A 36 45.41 -17.08 -31.82
CA LEU A 36 45.30 -17.00 -30.36
C LEU A 36 44.77 -15.65 -29.88
N LYS A 37 45.18 -14.54 -30.52
CA LYS A 37 44.66 -13.19 -30.21
C LYS A 37 43.20 -13.04 -30.61
N GLY A 38 42.81 -13.57 -31.77
CA GLY A 38 41.41 -13.66 -32.21
C GLY A 38 40.58 -14.42 -31.19
N GLN A 39 40.99 -15.65 -30.84
CA GLN A 39 40.34 -16.47 -29.81
C GLN A 39 40.28 -15.77 -28.46
N SER A 40 41.35 -15.11 -28.01
CA SER A 40 41.35 -14.35 -26.75
C SER A 40 40.42 -13.13 -26.78
N SER A 41 40.28 -12.47 -27.94
CA SER A 41 39.35 -11.35 -28.13
C SER A 41 37.90 -11.85 -28.14
N ASP A 42 37.65 -12.95 -28.83
CA ASP A 42 36.33 -13.59 -28.92
C ASP A 42 35.88 -14.09 -27.54
N LEU A 43 36.75 -14.76 -26.78
CA LEU A 43 36.46 -15.16 -25.39
C LEU A 43 36.19 -13.96 -24.48
N LYS A 44 36.88 -12.83 -24.67
CA LYS A 44 36.65 -11.61 -23.88
C LYS A 44 35.28 -10.99 -24.19
N ASN A 45 34.88 -10.97 -25.46
CA ASN A 45 33.57 -10.49 -25.87
C ASN A 45 32.46 -11.42 -25.37
N GLU A 46 32.67 -12.73 -25.45
CA GLU A 46 31.74 -13.74 -24.93
C GLU A 46 31.57 -13.62 -23.41
N LEU A 47 32.66 -13.46 -22.66
CA LEU A 47 32.62 -13.23 -21.21
C LEU A 47 31.92 -11.91 -20.85
N SER A 48 32.12 -10.85 -21.63
CA SER A 48 31.42 -9.58 -21.43
C SER A 48 29.92 -9.73 -21.65
N ASN A 49 29.51 -10.43 -22.72
CA ASN A 49 28.11 -10.66 -23.06
C ASN A 49 27.43 -11.54 -22.00
N ILE A 50 28.11 -12.59 -21.54
CA ILE A 50 27.63 -13.46 -20.46
C ILE A 50 27.40 -12.67 -19.17
N ASN A 51 28.35 -11.81 -18.79
CA ASN A 51 28.21 -10.97 -17.60
C ASN A 51 27.04 -10.00 -17.74
N GLN A 52 26.82 -9.43 -18.93
CA GLN A 52 25.66 -8.58 -19.18
C GLN A 52 24.35 -9.36 -19.05
N GLU A 53 24.26 -10.55 -19.63
CA GLU A 53 23.04 -11.37 -19.56
C GLU A 53 22.70 -11.79 -18.13
N LEU A 54 23.70 -12.18 -17.32
CA LEU A 54 23.51 -12.49 -15.91
C LEU A 54 23.03 -11.26 -15.11
N LEU A 55 23.57 -10.08 -15.43
CA LEU A 55 23.12 -8.82 -14.82
C LEU A 55 21.69 -8.45 -15.23
N ASP A 56 21.33 -8.66 -16.50
CA ASP A 56 19.99 -8.38 -17.01
C ASP A 56 18.95 -9.31 -16.37
N ILE A 57 19.26 -10.60 -16.24
CA ILE A 57 18.41 -11.55 -15.49
C ILE A 57 18.31 -11.12 -14.03
N GLY A 58 19.42 -10.74 -13.41
CA GLY A 58 19.43 -10.24 -12.03
C GLY A 58 18.57 -8.99 -11.84
N LYS A 59 18.60 -8.06 -12.80
CA LYS A 59 17.75 -6.87 -12.80
C LYS A 59 16.28 -7.24 -12.93
N GLN A 60 15.92 -8.15 -13.84
CA GLN A 60 14.54 -8.63 -13.98
C GLN A 60 14.03 -9.33 -12.72
N ILE A 61 14.89 -10.06 -12.00
CA ILE A 61 14.55 -10.64 -10.70
C ILE A 61 14.26 -9.53 -9.68
N ALA A 62 15.12 -8.53 -9.57
CA ALA A 62 14.91 -7.40 -8.66
C ALA A 62 13.61 -6.66 -8.99
N ASP A 63 13.38 -6.33 -10.27
CA ASP A 63 12.16 -5.65 -10.75
C ASP A 63 10.90 -6.46 -10.40
N ASN A 64 10.94 -7.78 -10.61
CA ASN A 64 9.79 -8.64 -10.32
C ASN A 64 9.55 -8.75 -8.81
N GLU A 65 10.59 -8.83 -7.98
CA GLU A 65 10.44 -8.86 -6.52
C GLU A 65 9.84 -7.57 -5.97
N VAL A 66 10.26 -6.40 -6.48
CA VAL A 66 9.68 -5.10 -6.08
C VAL A 66 8.20 -5.01 -6.48
N LYS A 67 7.87 -5.39 -7.72
CA LYS A 67 6.47 -5.44 -8.20
C LYS A 67 5.61 -6.39 -7.37
N MET A 68 6.13 -7.55 -7.00
CA MET A 68 5.42 -8.51 -6.13
C MET A 68 5.14 -7.91 -4.76
N GLU A 69 6.12 -7.25 -4.13
CA GLU A 69 5.95 -6.59 -2.83
C GLU A 69 4.89 -5.47 -2.90
N SER A 70 4.91 -4.66 -3.96
CA SER A 70 3.86 -3.64 -4.19
C SER A 70 2.48 -4.28 -4.38
N MET A 71 2.39 -5.34 -5.19
CA MET A 71 1.12 -6.01 -5.47
C MET A 71 0.57 -6.72 -4.23
N GLU A 72 1.43 -7.28 -3.37
CA GLU A 72 1.03 -7.85 -2.08
C GLU A 72 0.42 -6.76 -1.17
N GLY A 73 1.04 -5.59 -1.12
CA GLY A 73 0.49 -4.42 -0.43
C GLY A 73 -0.88 -4.00 -0.95
N ASP A 74 -1.03 -3.92 -2.28
CA ASP A 74 -2.31 -3.58 -2.92
C ASP A 74 -3.39 -4.63 -2.69
N ILE A 75 -3.03 -5.92 -2.70
CA ILE A 75 -3.94 -7.04 -2.39
C ILE A 75 -4.43 -6.92 -0.94
N ALA A 76 -3.51 -6.70 0.01
CA ALA A 76 -3.87 -6.55 1.42
C ALA A 76 -4.78 -5.34 1.65
N LYS A 77 -4.46 -4.20 1.03
CA LYS A 77 -5.31 -2.99 1.02
C LYS A 77 -6.71 -3.29 0.50
N THR A 78 -6.80 -3.90 -0.68
CA THR A 78 -8.07 -4.21 -1.35
C THR A 78 -8.93 -5.15 -0.50
N GLN A 79 -8.32 -6.14 0.14
CA GLN A 79 -9.01 -7.05 1.06
C GLN A 79 -9.59 -6.35 2.28
N GLU A 80 -8.85 -5.42 2.88
CA GLU A 80 -9.35 -4.62 4.01
C GLU A 80 -10.52 -3.74 3.59
N GLN A 81 -10.40 -3.05 2.45
CA GLN A 81 -11.45 -2.18 1.92
C GLN A 81 -12.73 -2.97 1.61
N LEU A 82 -12.60 -4.17 1.05
CA LEU A 82 -13.73 -5.07 0.84
C LEU A 82 -14.37 -5.53 2.16
N ALA A 83 -13.58 -5.79 3.20
CA ALA A 83 -14.12 -6.17 4.51
C ALA A 83 -14.93 -5.03 5.13
N ILE A 84 -14.43 -3.80 5.05
CA ILE A 84 -15.14 -2.59 5.50
C ILE A 84 -16.43 -2.38 4.68
N ALA A 85 -16.35 -2.53 3.34
CA ALA A 85 -17.49 -2.40 2.45
C ALA A 85 -18.61 -3.40 2.76
N LYS A 86 -18.26 -4.68 2.95
CA LYS A 86 -19.24 -5.72 3.29
C LYS A 86 -19.88 -5.52 4.67
N ASN A 87 -19.11 -5.04 5.65
CA ASN A 87 -19.67 -4.73 6.96
C ASN A 87 -20.67 -3.56 6.88
N ASN A 88 -20.35 -2.52 6.10
CA ASN A 88 -21.25 -1.39 5.85
C ASN A 88 -22.49 -1.83 5.08
N GLU A 89 -22.34 -2.64 4.03
CA GLU A 89 -23.45 -3.21 3.27
C GLU A 89 -24.40 -3.97 4.19
N LYS A 90 -23.85 -4.80 5.08
CA LYS A 90 -24.63 -5.55 6.06
C LYS A 90 -25.36 -4.63 7.04
N ALA A 91 -24.69 -3.62 7.57
CA ALA A 91 -25.29 -2.67 8.50
C ALA A 91 -26.44 -1.89 7.84
N GLN A 92 -26.22 -1.35 6.65
CA GLN A 92 -27.24 -0.66 5.87
C GLN A 92 -28.43 -1.56 5.56
N TYR A 93 -28.18 -2.80 5.14
CA TYR A 93 -29.24 -3.78 4.90
C TYR A 93 -30.05 -4.10 6.17
N ASP A 94 -29.39 -4.24 7.32
CA ASP A 94 -30.06 -4.47 8.60
C ASP A 94 -30.91 -3.28 9.04
N ASP A 95 -30.39 -2.05 8.90
CA ASP A 95 -31.12 -0.82 9.23
C ASP A 95 -32.35 -0.63 8.32
N MET A 96 -32.21 -0.91 7.02
CA MET A 96 -33.32 -0.87 6.07
C MET A 96 -34.41 -1.89 6.42
N LYS A 97 -34.05 -3.11 6.83
CA LYS A 97 -35.04 -4.11 7.29
C LYS A 97 -35.81 -3.61 8.51
N VAL A 98 -35.12 -3.05 9.51
CA VAL A 98 -35.78 -2.52 10.71
C VAL A 98 -36.77 -1.42 10.33
N ARG A 99 -36.38 -0.54 9.40
CA ARG A 99 -37.27 0.52 8.93
C ARG A 99 -38.48 -0.01 8.16
N ILE A 100 -38.29 -0.96 7.26
CA ILE A 100 -39.40 -1.61 6.52
C ILE A 100 -40.34 -2.33 7.50
N GLN A 101 -39.79 -3.05 8.48
CA GLN A 101 -40.55 -3.72 9.52
C GLN A 101 -41.38 -2.71 10.32
N TYR A 102 -40.78 -1.60 10.74
CA TYR A 102 -41.47 -0.54 11.48
C TYR A 102 -42.64 0.04 10.66
N ILE A 103 -42.43 0.34 9.38
CA ILE A 103 -43.47 0.86 8.49
C ILE A 103 -44.63 -0.15 8.37
N TYR A 104 -44.34 -1.44 8.25
CA TYR A 104 -45.35 -2.48 8.11
C TYR A 104 -46.11 -2.78 9.42
N GLU A 105 -45.41 -2.79 10.56
CA GLU A 105 -45.99 -3.12 11.87
C GLU A 105 -46.79 -1.97 12.48
N ASN A 106 -46.52 -0.72 12.07
CA ASN A 106 -47.18 0.49 12.59
C ASN A 106 -48.13 1.11 11.55
N ASP A 107 -48.72 0.28 10.68
CA ASP A 107 -49.60 0.67 9.56
C ASP A 107 -50.87 1.43 10.00
N ASP A 108 -51.30 1.33 11.27
CA ASP A 108 -52.45 2.10 11.79
C ASP A 108 -52.20 3.64 11.81
N GLU A 109 -50.93 4.07 11.77
CA GLU A 109 -50.51 5.46 11.53
C GLU A 109 -49.83 5.61 10.15
N THR A 110 -50.43 5.04 9.09
CA THR A 110 -49.91 5.18 7.71
C THR A 110 -49.48 6.62 7.41
N MET A 111 -48.46 6.80 6.57
CA MET A 111 -48.10 8.12 6.05
C MET A 111 -49.31 8.87 5.47
N LEU A 112 -50.27 8.14 4.88
CA LEU A 112 -51.57 8.66 4.46
C LEU A 112 -52.43 9.13 5.64
N GLY A 113 -52.55 8.35 6.72
CA GLY A 113 -53.20 8.75 7.96
C GLY A 113 -52.55 9.98 8.62
N MET A 114 -51.23 10.09 8.56
CA MET A 114 -50.51 11.29 9.03
C MET A 114 -50.94 12.53 8.24
N ILE A 115 -50.96 12.45 6.90
CA ILE A 115 -51.41 13.55 6.03
C ILE A 115 -52.89 13.89 6.28
N LEU A 116 -53.76 12.88 6.37
CA LEU A 116 -55.21 13.05 6.55
C LEU A 116 -55.60 13.55 7.94
N SER A 117 -54.73 13.40 8.94
CA SER A 117 -54.91 13.95 10.30
C SER A 117 -54.43 15.40 10.45
N ALA A 118 -54.12 16.10 9.35
CA ALA A 118 -53.69 17.49 9.39
C ALA A 118 -54.78 18.42 9.96
N SER A 119 -54.40 19.30 10.89
CA SER A 119 -55.33 20.23 11.58
C SER A 119 -55.54 21.55 10.83
N SER A 120 -54.72 21.83 9.82
CA SER A 120 -54.79 23.05 9.00
C SER A 120 -54.12 22.84 7.64
N LEU A 121 -54.33 23.76 6.69
CA LEU A 121 -53.66 23.70 5.39
C LEU A 121 -52.13 23.83 5.51
N ALA A 122 -51.63 24.62 6.45
CA ALA A 122 -50.18 24.74 6.70
C ALA A 122 -49.61 23.43 7.28
N ASP A 123 -50.32 22.80 8.22
CA ASP A 123 -49.96 21.50 8.78
C ASP A 123 -49.99 20.39 7.71
N PHE A 124 -50.99 20.42 6.84
CA PHE A 124 -51.09 19.51 5.69
C PHE A 124 -49.89 19.61 4.74
N VAL A 125 -49.49 20.83 4.37
CA VAL A 125 -48.32 21.05 3.50
C VAL A 125 -47.03 20.56 4.17
N ASN A 126 -46.82 20.87 5.46
CA ASN A 126 -45.64 20.40 6.20
C ASN A 126 -45.58 18.87 6.31
N LYS A 127 -46.72 18.22 6.53
CA LYS A 127 -46.80 16.75 6.60
C LYS A 127 -46.54 16.09 5.25
N ILE A 128 -47.00 16.68 4.14
CA ILE A 128 -46.66 16.22 2.79
C ILE A 128 -45.15 16.33 2.54
N ASP A 129 -44.56 17.49 2.84
CA ASP A 129 -43.12 17.71 2.69
C ASP A 129 -42.29 16.71 3.51
N PHE A 130 -42.72 16.44 4.74
CA PHE A 130 -42.10 15.44 5.60
C PHE A 130 -42.20 14.01 5.01
N VAL A 131 -43.38 13.60 4.55
CA VAL A 131 -43.60 12.28 3.92
C VAL A 131 -42.79 12.15 2.63
N GLN A 132 -42.71 13.20 1.82
CA GLN A 132 -41.88 13.21 0.61
C GLN A 132 -40.39 13.07 0.98
N THR A 133 -39.90 13.88 1.91
CA THR A 133 -38.51 13.81 2.39
C THR A 133 -38.15 12.42 2.91
N LEU A 134 -39.05 11.77 3.65
CA LEU A 134 -38.83 10.41 4.13
C LEU A 134 -38.78 9.37 3.01
N ASN A 135 -39.67 9.48 2.01
CA ASN A 135 -39.67 8.58 0.87
C ASN A 135 -38.42 8.76 0.00
N ASP A 136 -37.99 10.00 -0.22
CA ASP A 136 -36.78 10.30 -0.98
C ASP A 136 -35.55 9.73 -0.26
N TYR A 137 -35.47 9.89 1.06
CA TYR A 137 -34.43 9.26 1.87
C TYR A 137 -34.43 7.73 1.73
N ASP A 138 -35.58 7.07 1.81
CA ASP A 138 -35.65 5.61 1.70
C ASP A 138 -35.25 5.10 0.31
N ARG A 139 -35.56 5.86 -0.74
CA ARG A 139 -35.10 5.57 -2.11
C ARG A 139 -33.59 5.75 -2.24
N GLU A 140 -33.06 6.86 -1.74
CA GLU A 140 -31.63 7.14 -1.73
C GLU A 140 -30.85 6.03 -1.01
N MET A 141 -31.32 5.58 0.16
CA MET A 141 -30.68 4.47 0.90
C MET A 141 -30.69 3.15 0.12
N LEU A 142 -31.74 2.87 -0.66
CA LEU A 142 -31.80 1.69 -1.51
C LEU A 142 -30.83 1.80 -2.69
N ASP A 143 -30.80 2.94 -3.36
CA ASP A 143 -29.89 3.20 -4.49
C ASP A 143 -28.43 3.12 -4.05
N GLU A 144 -28.12 3.63 -2.86
CA GLU A 144 -26.80 3.49 -2.23
C GLU A 144 -26.43 2.04 -1.97
N LEU A 145 -27.35 1.23 -1.41
CA LEU A 145 -27.11 -0.18 -1.16
C LEU A 145 -26.84 -0.95 -2.46
N VAL A 146 -27.59 -0.64 -3.52
CA VAL A 146 -27.38 -1.21 -4.86
C VAL A 146 -26.00 -0.83 -5.39
N THR A 147 -25.67 0.46 -5.35
CA THR A 147 -24.36 0.97 -5.80
C THR A 147 -23.21 0.34 -5.01
N LEU A 148 -23.36 0.20 -3.69
CA LEU A 148 -22.36 -0.42 -2.83
C LEU A 148 -22.14 -1.90 -3.22
N ARG A 149 -23.19 -2.65 -3.52
CA ARG A 149 -23.08 -4.04 -4.00
C ARG A 149 -22.35 -4.14 -5.33
N GLU A 150 -22.69 -3.27 -6.28
CA GLU A 150 -22.02 -3.22 -7.59
C GLU A 150 -20.52 -2.91 -7.44
N ASN A 151 -20.18 -1.96 -6.57
CA ASN A 151 -18.79 -1.62 -6.26
C ASN A 151 -18.05 -2.78 -5.58
N ILE A 152 -18.68 -3.47 -4.61
CA ILE A 152 -18.10 -4.65 -3.96
C ILE A 152 -17.83 -5.74 -5.00
N GLU A 153 -18.78 -6.04 -5.88
CA GLU A 153 -18.61 -7.08 -6.91
C GLU A 153 -17.48 -6.74 -7.89
N ALA A 154 -17.43 -5.48 -8.35
CA ALA A 154 -16.35 -5.00 -9.23
C ALA A 154 -14.98 -5.12 -8.56
N GLU A 155 -14.90 -4.80 -7.26
CA GLU A 155 -13.68 -4.83 -6.49
C GLU A 155 -13.23 -6.26 -6.15
N GLU A 156 -14.17 -7.18 -5.89
CA GLU A 156 -13.88 -8.61 -5.74
C GLU A 156 -13.29 -9.19 -7.03
N LYS A 157 -13.84 -8.81 -8.19
CA LYS A 157 -13.31 -9.21 -9.48
C LYS A 157 -11.88 -8.67 -9.68
N ARG A 158 -11.67 -7.38 -9.39
CA ARG A 158 -10.35 -6.74 -9.47
C ARG A 158 -9.33 -7.44 -8.56
N LEU A 159 -9.72 -7.79 -7.34
CA LEU A 159 -8.89 -8.56 -6.41
C LEU A 159 -8.54 -9.95 -6.97
N GLY A 160 -9.48 -10.61 -7.64
CA GLY A 160 -9.23 -11.87 -8.35
C GLY A 160 -8.16 -11.72 -9.44
N GLU A 161 -8.30 -10.69 -10.29
CA GLU A 161 -7.33 -10.38 -11.35
C GLU A 161 -5.94 -10.02 -10.79
N GLN A 162 -5.88 -9.28 -9.67
CA GLN A 162 -4.62 -8.99 -8.97
C GLN A 162 -3.95 -10.28 -8.46
N LYS A 163 -4.70 -11.19 -7.83
CA LYS A 163 -4.16 -12.46 -7.34
C LYS A 163 -3.67 -13.36 -8.47
N GLU A 164 -4.39 -13.44 -9.59
CA GLU A 164 -3.92 -14.18 -10.76
C GLU A 164 -2.64 -13.58 -11.35
N SER A 165 -2.55 -12.25 -11.40
CA SER A 165 -1.35 -11.54 -11.87
C SER A 165 -0.16 -11.79 -10.95
N TYR A 166 -0.38 -11.80 -9.63
CA TYR A 166 0.64 -12.15 -8.65
C TYR A 166 1.18 -13.56 -8.87
N VAL A 167 0.31 -14.56 -9.06
CA VAL A 167 0.72 -15.95 -9.32
C VAL A 167 1.52 -16.08 -10.62
N LYS A 168 1.15 -15.35 -11.67
CA LYS A 168 1.92 -15.31 -12.92
C LYS A 168 3.32 -14.74 -12.69
N LEU A 169 3.42 -13.63 -11.95
CA LEU A 169 4.69 -12.97 -11.65
C LEU A 169 5.58 -13.84 -10.75
N GLU A 170 5.00 -14.56 -9.79
CA GLU A 170 5.69 -15.53 -8.94
C GLU A 170 6.30 -16.67 -9.77
N LYS A 171 5.55 -17.17 -10.77
CA LYS A 171 6.05 -18.19 -11.70
C LYS A 171 7.20 -17.63 -12.56
N GLU A 172 7.04 -16.45 -13.13
CA GLU A 172 8.10 -15.79 -13.91
C GLU A 172 9.36 -15.55 -13.07
N LEU A 173 9.22 -15.10 -11.82
CA LEU A 173 10.32 -14.92 -10.89
C LEU A 173 11.06 -16.25 -10.63
N THR A 174 10.31 -17.34 -10.41
CA THR A 174 10.88 -18.68 -10.21
C THR A 174 11.66 -19.15 -11.43
N GLU A 175 11.09 -18.98 -12.62
CA GLU A 175 11.76 -19.31 -13.89
C GLU A 175 13.05 -18.50 -14.08
N LYS A 176 13.03 -17.19 -13.76
CA LYS A 176 14.21 -16.32 -13.84
C LYS A 176 15.30 -16.69 -12.84
N LYS A 177 14.93 -17.04 -11.61
CA LYS A 177 15.89 -17.53 -10.59
C LYS A 177 16.57 -18.82 -11.03
N GLU A 178 15.82 -19.75 -11.63
CA GLU A 178 16.42 -20.98 -12.17
C GLU A 178 17.30 -20.69 -13.40
N GLN A 179 16.87 -19.81 -14.31
CA GLN A 179 17.68 -19.36 -15.44
C GLN A 179 19.01 -18.74 -14.99
N LEU A 180 18.98 -17.87 -13.96
CA LEU A 180 20.18 -17.27 -13.39
C LEU A 180 21.13 -18.33 -12.83
N LYS A 181 20.58 -19.29 -12.06
CA LYS A 181 21.36 -20.37 -11.45
C LYS A 181 22.01 -21.28 -12.49
N VAL A 182 21.28 -21.69 -13.52
CA VAL A 182 21.81 -22.52 -14.61
C VAL A 182 22.92 -21.77 -15.35
N LYS A 183 22.70 -20.51 -15.74
CA LYS A 183 23.71 -19.71 -16.45
C LYS A 183 24.93 -19.39 -15.58
N ALA A 184 24.75 -19.13 -14.29
CA ALA A 184 25.88 -18.92 -13.38
C ALA A 184 26.75 -20.18 -13.29
N ALA A 185 26.14 -21.37 -13.22
CA ALA A 185 26.85 -22.64 -13.23
C ALA A 185 27.57 -22.91 -14.56
N GLU A 186 26.92 -22.68 -15.71
CA GLU A 186 27.53 -22.83 -17.04
C GLU A 186 28.76 -21.93 -17.25
N THR A 187 28.76 -20.77 -16.61
CA THR A 187 29.78 -19.72 -16.79
C THR A 187 30.81 -19.68 -15.66
N SER A 188 30.69 -20.59 -14.68
CA SER A 188 31.50 -20.61 -13.46
C SER A 188 31.47 -19.27 -12.70
N THR A 189 30.37 -18.54 -12.80
CA THR A 189 30.15 -17.29 -12.07
C THR A 189 29.66 -17.59 -10.66
N ASP A 190 30.13 -16.82 -9.68
CA ASP A 190 29.70 -16.96 -8.29
C ASP A 190 28.24 -16.49 -8.12
N LEU A 191 27.35 -17.45 -7.84
CA LEU A 191 25.92 -17.22 -7.64
C LEU A 191 25.65 -16.37 -6.38
N GLU A 192 26.46 -16.50 -5.34
CA GLU A 192 26.30 -15.70 -4.11
C GLU A 192 26.60 -14.23 -4.38
N ALA A 193 27.65 -13.95 -5.15
CA ALA A 193 27.97 -12.59 -5.59
C ALA A 193 26.85 -11.98 -6.46
N LEU A 194 26.23 -12.78 -7.34
CA LEU A 194 25.07 -12.34 -8.11
C LEU A 194 23.85 -12.05 -7.23
N ASN A 195 23.52 -12.93 -6.29
CA ASN A 195 22.41 -12.73 -5.35
C ASN A 195 22.59 -11.48 -4.47
N ALA A 196 23.82 -11.22 -4.03
CA ALA A 196 24.15 -9.99 -3.31
C ALA A 196 23.87 -8.75 -4.18
N LYS A 197 24.29 -8.76 -5.45
CA LYS A 197 24.05 -7.66 -6.38
C LYS A 197 22.57 -7.47 -6.72
N ILE A 198 21.81 -8.56 -6.82
CA ILE A 198 20.34 -8.51 -6.99
C ILE A 198 19.69 -7.85 -5.78
N SER A 199 20.13 -8.19 -4.57
CA SER A 199 19.62 -7.59 -3.33
C SER A 199 19.92 -6.08 -3.27
N GLU A 200 21.12 -5.66 -3.71
CA GLU A 200 21.47 -4.23 -3.83
C GLU A 200 20.59 -3.51 -4.86
N MET A 201 20.37 -4.11 -6.04
CA MET A 201 19.48 -3.54 -7.07
C MET A 201 18.05 -3.40 -6.56
N LYS A 202 17.52 -4.42 -5.87
CA LYS A 202 16.20 -4.37 -5.24
C LYS A 202 16.09 -3.24 -4.22
N ALA A 203 17.07 -3.11 -3.33
CA ALA A 203 17.07 -2.05 -2.32
C ALA A 203 17.11 -0.65 -2.95
N GLN A 204 17.88 -0.48 -4.03
CA GLN A 204 17.94 0.77 -4.78
C GLN A 204 16.60 1.09 -5.45
N GLN A 205 15.96 0.11 -6.08
CA GLN A 205 14.65 0.28 -6.73
C GLN A 205 13.54 0.60 -5.74
N ALA A 206 13.48 -0.12 -4.62
CA ALA A 206 12.50 0.15 -3.56
C ALA A 206 12.65 1.57 -2.98
N LYS A 207 13.90 2.06 -2.89
CA LYS A 207 14.18 3.43 -2.46
C LYS A 207 13.70 4.45 -3.49
N GLU A 208 13.97 4.23 -4.77
CA GLU A 208 13.51 5.11 -5.86
C GLU A 208 11.98 5.19 -5.93
N GLU A 209 11.27 4.06 -5.77
CA GLU A 209 9.81 4.04 -5.71
C GLU A 209 9.26 4.79 -4.48
N ALA A 210 9.89 4.62 -3.31
CA ALA A 210 9.51 5.34 -2.10
C ALA A 210 9.73 6.87 -2.26
N GLU A 211 10.82 7.29 -2.89
CA GLU A 211 11.12 8.70 -3.17
C GLU A 211 10.16 9.29 -4.21
N ALA A 212 9.79 8.52 -5.25
CA ALA A 212 8.80 8.92 -6.23
C ALA A 212 7.41 9.09 -5.59
N ALA A 213 6.99 8.16 -4.73
CA ALA A 213 5.75 8.25 -3.98
C ALA A 213 5.73 9.45 -3.01
N ALA A 214 6.85 9.75 -2.35
CA ALA A 214 6.98 10.92 -1.47
C ALA A 214 6.99 12.26 -2.23
N SER A 215 7.59 12.29 -3.42
CA SER A 215 7.65 13.50 -4.28
C SER A 215 6.30 13.82 -4.92
N ALA A 216 5.51 12.80 -5.27
CA ALA A 216 4.12 12.97 -5.70
C ALA A 216 3.26 13.62 -4.60
N ASN A 217 3.51 13.28 -3.33
CA ASN A 217 2.82 13.88 -2.17
C ASN A 217 3.31 15.31 -1.83
N SER A 218 4.59 15.61 -2.09
CA SER A 218 5.19 16.91 -1.74
C SER A 218 4.76 18.05 -2.68
N ASN A 219 4.36 17.75 -3.92
CA ASN A 219 3.83 18.75 -4.84
C ASN A 219 2.42 19.26 -4.48
N SER A 220 1.71 18.61 -3.55
CA SER A 220 0.41 19.08 -3.04
C SER A 220 0.51 20.02 -1.83
N THR A 221 1.69 20.24 -1.27
CA THR A 221 1.85 20.97 0.02
C THR A 221 2.35 22.43 -0.14
N ASN A 222 2.74 22.88 -1.34
CA ASN A 222 3.35 24.20 -1.54
C ASN A 222 2.43 25.31 -2.12
N GLN A 223 1.10 25.15 -2.08
CA GLN A 223 0.18 26.22 -2.47
C GLN A 223 -1.03 26.38 -1.53
N THR A 224 -0.83 26.51 -0.22
CA THR A 224 -1.77 27.30 0.61
C THR A 224 -1.05 27.86 1.85
N SER A 225 -0.28 28.92 1.66
CA SER A 225 0.18 29.77 2.77
C SER A 225 0.06 31.22 2.37
N THR A 226 -1.18 31.67 2.17
CA THR A 226 -1.55 33.07 2.29
C THR A 226 -2.99 33.18 2.80
N ASN A 227 -3.12 33.72 4.00
CA ASN A 227 -4.32 34.33 4.59
C ASN A 227 -5.47 33.39 5.01
N ASN A 228 -5.42 32.94 6.27
CA ASN A 228 -6.52 33.22 7.21
C ASN A 228 -6.07 32.96 8.65
N LYS A 229 -5.78 34.07 9.34
CA LYS A 229 -5.58 34.16 10.79
C LYS A 229 -6.96 34.31 11.45
N PRO A 230 -7.42 33.41 12.33
CA PRO A 230 -8.49 33.74 13.25
C PRO A 230 -7.89 34.61 14.37
N THR A 231 -8.28 35.88 14.38
CA THR A 231 -8.14 36.77 15.52
C THR A 231 -8.94 36.25 16.70
N ILE A 232 -8.26 35.76 17.74
CA ILE A 232 -8.81 35.76 19.10
C ILE A 232 -7.98 36.76 19.91
N SER A 233 -8.65 37.84 20.29
CA SER A 233 -8.18 38.88 21.20
C SER A 233 -8.46 38.41 22.63
N GLY A 234 -7.42 38.36 23.45
CA GLY A 234 -7.49 38.14 24.89
C GLY A 234 -6.08 38.10 25.45
N GLY A 235 -5.53 39.27 25.75
CA GLY A 235 -4.14 39.44 26.19
C GLY A 235 -3.87 38.94 27.61
N SER A 236 -2.64 38.49 27.86
CA SER A 236 -1.67 39.17 28.73
C SER A 236 -0.34 38.40 28.79
N ASN A 237 0.75 39.17 28.68
CA ASN A 237 2.17 38.92 29.00
C ASN A 237 2.45 37.90 30.13
N SER A 238 3.59 37.20 30.25
CA SER A 238 4.96 37.42 29.76
C SER A 238 5.87 36.22 30.14
N SER A 239 7.07 36.22 29.56
CA SER A 239 8.37 35.66 30.02
C SER A 239 8.68 34.17 29.84
N SER A 240 9.50 33.93 28.79
CA SER A 240 10.73 33.13 28.75
C SER A 240 11.06 32.19 29.91
N GLY A 241 11.25 30.91 29.58
CA GLY A 241 11.93 29.93 30.41
C GLY A 241 12.27 28.67 29.64
N SER A 242 13.55 28.52 29.29
CA SER A 242 14.19 27.27 28.85
C SER A 242 14.06 26.21 29.95
N GLY A 243 13.71 24.97 29.59
CA GLY A 243 13.59 23.88 30.57
C GLY A 243 13.30 22.53 29.94
N ASN A 244 14.32 21.68 29.95
CA ASN A 244 14.35 20.27 29.58
C ASN A 244 13.55 19.37 30.55
N SER A 245 13.14 18.21 30.03
CA SER A 245 12.83 16.93 30.69
C SER A 245 11.55 16.77 31.52
N GLY A 246 10.94 15.58 31.39
CA GLY A 246 10.03 15.05 32.41
C GLY A 246 8.86 14.26 31.87
N SER A 247 9.13 13.05 31.37
CA SER A 247 8.10 12.00 31.33
C SER A 247 7.65 11.71 32.76
N SER A 248 6.36 11.89 33.04
CA SER A 248 5.72 11.34 34.24
C SER A 248 4.29 10.91 33.93
N SER A 249 4.13 9.60 33.86
CA SER A 249 2.87 8.86 33.88
C SER A 249 2.19 8.89 35.25
N SER A 250 0.88 9.08 35.27
CA SER A 250 -0.14 8.51 36.17
C SER A 250 -1.43 9.32 35.94
N SER A 251 -2.66 8.83 35.89
CA SER A 251 -3.42 7.66 36.39
C SER A 251 -4.81 7.75 35.69
N GLY A 252 -5.70 6.77 35.52
CA GLY A 252 -5.88 5.38 35.95
C GLY A 252 -7.36 4.97 35.66
N SER A 253 -7.60 3.65 35.50
CA SER A 253 -8.91 2.94 35.37
C SER A 253 -9.81 3.25 34.16
N SER A 254 -10.45 2.32 33.44
CA SER A 254 -10.89 0.94 33.72
C SER A 254 -11.24 0.24 32.39
N GLY A 255 -11.09 -1.09 32.30
CA GLY A 255 -11.54 -1.90 31.16
C GLY A 255 -10.39 -2.50 30.36
N GLY A 256 -10.28 -3.84 30.35
CA GLY A 256 -9.28 -4.59 29.60
C GLY A 256 -9.46 -4.46 28.09
N GLY A 257 -9.02 -3.34 27.53
CA GLY A 257 -8.85 -3.14 26.09
C GLY A 257 -7.42 -3.47 25.68
N TYR A 258 -7.27 -4.20 24.58
CA TYR A 258 -5.97 -4.40 23.92
C TYR A 258 -5.37 -3.02 23.64
N LYS A 259 -4.20 -2.71 24.23
CA LYS A 259 -3.50 -1.45 23.94
C LYS A 259 -2.80 -1.58 22.60
N TYR A 260 -3.34 -0.95 21.57
CA TYR A 260 -2.72 -0.96 20.25
C TYR A 260 -1.36 -0.22 20.32
N PRO A 261 -0.30 -0.75 19.69
CA PRO A 261 0.99 -0.08 19.63
C PRO A 261 0.85 1.28 18.94
N SER A 262 1.64 2.29 19.30
CA SER A 262 1.69 3.56 18.56
C SER A 262 3.07 3.65 17.91
N GLY A 263 3.11 3.88 16.59
CA GLY A 263 4.34 4.06 15.83
C GLY A 263 4.52 5.50 15.32
N PRO A 264 5.73 5.89 14.87
CA PRO A 264 5.97 7.16 14.18
C PRO A 264 5.44 7.17 12.73
N GLY A 265 4.70 6.13 12.32
CA GLY A 265 4.23 5.95 10.95
C GLY A 265 3.08 6.90 10.60
N VAL A 266 3.00 7.22 9.31
CA VAL A 266 1.89 7.96 8.69
C VAL A 266 1.16 7.02 7.75
N LEU A 267 -0.16 7.10 7.72
CA LEU A 267 -0.98 6.38 6.76
C LEU A 267 -0.67 6.89 5.34
N THR A 268 -0.46 6.00 4.37
CA THR A 268 -0.13 6.39 2.99
C THR A 268 -0.99 5.62 1.98
N PRO A 269 -1.13 6.09 0.73
CA PRO A 269 -1.79 5.32 -0.32
C PRO A 269 -1.21 3.91 -0.52
N SER A 270 0.08 3.72 -0.23
CA SER A 270 0.78 2.42 -0.30
C SER A 270 0.73 1.59 0.98
N LYS A 271 0.33 2.18 2.11
CA LYS A 271 0.24 1.49 3.41
C LYS A 271 -1.18 1.59 3.96
N GLY A 272 -1.96 0.53 3.73
CA GLY A 272 -3.38 0.42 4.12
C GLY A 272 -3.65 0.42 5.63
N VAL A 273 -2.64 0.21 6.46
CA VAL A 273 -2.77 0.17 7.93
C VAL A 273 -1.63 0.94 8.56
N ASN A 274 -1.97 1.78 9.53
CA ASN A 274 -1.04 2.45 10.43
C ASN A 274 -1.51 2.25 11.88
N TYR A 275 -0.62 2.48 12.85
CA TYR A 275 -1.03 2.54 14.24
C TYR A 275 -0.54 3.84 14.88
N TYR A 276 -1.49 4.65 15.34
CA TYR A 276 -1.24 6.01 15.79
C TYR A 276 -2.13 6.35 17.01
N ASN A 277 -1.54 6.98 18.02
CA ASN A 277 -2.22 7.39 19.26
C ASN A 277 -3.03 6.27 19.95
N GLY A 278 -2.57 5.02 19.85
CA GLY A 278 -3.24 3.88 20.45
C GLY A 278 -4.47 3.38 19.69
N PHE A 279 -4.66 3.83 18.45
CA PHE A 279 -5.68 3.33 17.52
C PHE A 279 -5.01 2.72 16.29
N ARG A 280 -5.69 1.72 15.72
CA ARG A 280 -5.41 1.24 14.37
C ARG A 280 -6.03 2.23 13.39
N GLU A 281 -5.23 2.84 12.53
CA GLU A 281 -5.71 3.67 11.45
C GLU A 281 -5.76 2.86 10.15
N THR A 282 -6.88 2.96 9.44
CA THR A 282 -6.99 2.49 8.06
C THR A 282 -7.59 3.57 7.17
N TYR A 283 -7.76 3.28 5.89
CA TYR A 283 -8.57 4.12 5.02
C TYR A 283 -9.39 3.27 4.06
N TYR A 284 -10.47 3.87 3.56
CA TYR A 284 -11.19 3.34 2.41
C TYR A 284 -11.36 4.40 1.33
N SER A 285 -11.41 3.91 0.10
CA SER A 285 -11.65 4.73 -1.07
C SER A 285 -13.15 4.99 -1.19
N GLN A 286 -13.53 6.25 -1.40
CA GLN A 286 -14.90 6.61 -1.73
C GLN A 286 -15.36 5.98 -3.07
N LYS A 287 -14.43 5.48 -3.88
CA LYS A 287 -14.72 4.71 -5.10
C LYS A 287 -15.42 3.39 -4.78
N ILE A 288 -15.14 2.81 -3.61
CA ILE A 288 -15.71 1.54 -3.16
C ILE A 288 -16.87 1.81 -2.20
N LEU A 289 -16.68 2.75 -1.27
CA LEU A 289 -17.63 3.12 -0.23
C LEU A 289 -17.89 4.63 -0.29
N PRO A 290 -18.78 5.07 -1.20
CA PRO A 290 -18.94 6.50 -1.44
C PRO A 290 -19.58 7.24 -0.27
N GLY A 291 -20.15 6.56 0.72
CA GLY A 291 -20.67 7.17 1.95
C GLY A 291 -21.75 8.22 1.68
N TYR A 292 -22.58 8.01 0.66
CA TYR A 292 -23.59 8.97 0.20
C TYR A 292 -24.63 9.29 1.31
N GLY A 293 -24.89 8.36 2.24
CA GLY A 293 -25.81 8.60 3.35
C GLY A 293 -25.29 9.46 4.51
N LEU A 294 -24.01 9.86 4.49
CA LEU A 294 -23.44 10.73 5.51
C LEU A 294 -23.47 12.18 5.04
N LYS A 295 -24.41 12.98 5.56
CA LYS A 295 -24.42 14.45 5.37
C LYS A 295 -23.19 15.07 6.02
N ILE A 296 -22.10 15.15 5.25
CA ILE A 296 -20.84 15.79 5.60
C ILE A 296 -20.84 17.20 5.00
N PRO A 297 -20.93 18.27 5.82
CA PRO A 297 -20.97 19.64 5.30
C PRO A 297 -19.68 19.99 4.56
N GLY A 298 -19.80 20.45 3.31
CA GLY A 298 -18.65 20.88 2.50
C GLY A 298 -17.69 19.74 2.14
N ARG A 299 -18.18 18.49 2.08
CA ARG A 299 -17.39 17.32 1.67
C ARG A 299 -16.70 17.59 0.32
N HIS A 300 -15.38 17.40 0.28
CA HIS A 300 -14.59 17.49 -0.94
C HIS A 300 -13.35 16.60 -0.86
N ILE A 301 -12.75 16.31 -2.03
CA ILE A 301 -11.46 15.65 -2.14
C ILE A 301 -10.38 16.74 -2.03
N ALA A 302 -9.49 16.62 -1.06
CA ALA A 302 -8.32 17.49 -0.93
C ALA A 302 -7.22 17.10 -1.93
N SER A 303 -6.23 17.97 -2.11
CA SER A 303 -5.13 17.75 -3.07
C SER A 303 -4.24 16.54 -2.74
N ASP A 304 -4.26 16.09 -1.49
CA ASP A 304 -3.58 14.88 -1.01
C ASP A 304 -4.45 13.61 -1.20
N GLY A 305 -5.64 13.72 -1.78
CA GLY A 305 -6.59 12.62 -1.97
C GLY A 305 -7.39 12.24 -0.72
N THR A 306 -7.24 12.95 0.41
CA THR A 306 -8.10 12.75 1.58
C THR A 306 -9.45 13.42 1.40
N ILE A 307 -10.50 12.86 2.01
CA ILE A 307 -11.82 13.50 2.02
C ILE A 307 -11.92 14.39 3.26
N ARG A 308 -12.33 15.65 3.05
CA ARG A 308 -12.42 16.66 4.10
C ARG A 308 -13.77 17.34 4.16
N ASP A 309 -14.14 17.82 5.35
CA ASP A 309 -15.30 18.69 5.54
C ASP A 309 -15.01 20.13 5.09
N GLY A 310 -16.03 20.98 5.06
CA GLY A 310 -15.90 22.39 4.65
C GLY A 310 -15.02 23.25 5.55
N ASN A 311 -14.62 22.75 6.72
CA ASN A 311 -13.67 23.41 7.62
C ASN A 311 -12.24 22.85 7.48
N GLY A 312 -12.04 21.88 6.60
CA GLY A 312 -10.75 21.25 6.33
C GLY A 312 -10.38 20.10 7.27
N TYR A 313 -11.30 19.60 8.10
CA TYR A 313 -11.07 18.39 8.90
C TYR A 313 -11.15 17.14 8.03
N LEU A 314 -10.28 16.16 8.27
CA LEU A 314 -10.43 14.82 7.69
C LEU A 314 -11.79 14.23 8.09
N CYS A 315 -12.47 13.59 7.14
CA CYS A 315 -13.68 12.82 7.44
C CYS A 315 -13.26 11.46 7.99
N LEU A 316 -13.77 11.09 9.18
CA LEU A 316 -13.39 9.88 9.90
C LEU A 316 -14.60 8.99 10.21
N ALA A 317 -14.37 7.68 10.24
CA ALA A 317 -15.22 6.69 10.88
C ALA A 317 -14.50 6.13 12.11
N ALA A 318 -15.22 5.97 13.22
CA ALA A 318 -14.69 5.36 14.44
C ALA A 318 -15.78 4.54 15.13
N HIS A 319 -15.47 3.71 16.12
CA HIS A 319 -16.54 3.08 16.90
C HIS A 319 -17.17 4.09 17.86
N LYS A 320 -18.51 4.04 18.04
CA LYS A 320 -19.24 4.96 18.93
C LYS A 320 -18.72 5.02 20.37
N ASP A 321 -18.20 3.89 20.89
CA ASP A 321 -17.64 3.81 22.25
C ASP A 321 -16.26 4.44 22.37
N ASP A 322 -15.53 4.58 21.25
CA ASP A 322 -14.20 5.17 21.24
C ASP A 322 -14.30 6.68 21.03
N PHE A 323 -15.12 7.08 20.05
CA PHE A 323 -15.35 8.48 19.71
C PHE A 323 -16.81 8.74 19.35
N ALA A 324 -17.40 9.76 19.97
CA ALA A 324 -18.73 10.22 19.63
C ALA A 324 -18.75 10.89 18.24
N ARG A 325 -19.88 10.84 17.54
CA ARG A 325 -20.09 11.58 16.29
C ARG A 325 -19.84 13.07 16.51
N TYR A 326 -19.15 13.69 15.57
CA TYR A 326 -18.64 15.07 15.53
C TYR A 326 -17.49 15.41 16.49
N SER A 327 -16.96 14.43 17.22
CA SER A 327 -15.72 14.63 17.97
C SER A 327 -14.53 14.87 17.02
N ILE A 328 -13.59 15.70 17.47
CA ILE A 328 -12.34 15.96 16.75
C ILE A 328 -11.28 15.01 17.30
N VAL A 329 -10.62 14.29 16.39
CA VAL A 329 -9.62 13.27 16.69
C VAL A 329 -8.33 13.58 15.94
N GLN A 330 -7.19 13.43 16.61
CA GLN A 330 -5.90 13.57 15.96
C GLN A 330 -5.50 12.25 15.30
N THR A 331 -5.28 12.29 13.99
CA THR A 331 -4.77 11.15 13.21
C THR A 331 -3.34 11.39 12.76
N SER A 332 -2.71 10.37 12.18
CA SER A 332 -1.38 10.50 11.58
C SER A 332 -1.34 11.46 10.38
N LEU A 333 -2.49 11.74 9.75
CA LEU A 333 -2.64 12.66 8.63
C LEU A 333 -3.10 14.07 9.04
N GLY A 334 -3.43 14.29 10.31
CA GLY A 334 -3.89 15.57 10.83
C GLY A 334 -5.17 15.48 11.66
N PRO A 335 -5.77 16.62 12.02
CA PRO A 335 -7.03 16.63 12.75
C PRO A 335 -8.18 16.18 11.84
N GLY A 336 -8.98 15.24 12.32
CA GLY A 336 -10.20 14.79 11.66
C GLY A 336 -11.42 14.88 12.56
N LYS A 337 -12.59 14.74 11.96
CA LYS A 337 -13.89 14.77 12.62
C LYS A 337 -14.66 13.49 12.32
N VAL A 338 -15.20 12.87 13.37
CA VAL A 338 -15.96 11.62 13.25
C VAL A 338 -17.34 11.88 12.67
N TYR A 339 -17.63 11.36 11.48
CA TYR A 339 -18.96 11.44 10.87
C TYR A 339 -19.70 10.11 10.93
N ASP A 340 -18.96 9.02 10.90
CA ASP A 340 -19.49 7.66 11.00
C ASP A 340 -19.02 6.99 12.29
N THR A 341 -19.95 6.25 12.91
CA THR A 341 -19.72 5.54 14.17
C THR A 341 -19.77 4.01 14.03
N GLY A 342 -19.85 3.49 12.80
CA GLY A 342 -20.00 2.07 12.47
C GLY A 342 -18.69 1.27 12.35
N CYS A 343 -17.53 1.90 12.61
CA CYS A 343 -16.23 1.24 12.50
C CYS A 343 -15.98 0.26 13.67
N ALA A 344 -15.06 -0.68 13.49
CA ALA A 344 -14.63 -1.61 14.54
C ALA A 344 -13.97 -0.88 15.72
N LYS A 345 -14.19 -1.40 16.94
CA LYS A 345 -13.59 -0.84 18.15
C LYS A 345 -12.06 -0.83 18.08
N GLY A 346 -11.45 0.26 18.52
CA GLY A 346 -10.01 0.51 18.46
C GLY A 346 -9.50 0.92 17.07
N THR A 347 -10.39 1.15 16.10
CA THR A 347 -10.04 1.50 14.73
C THR A 347 -10.60 2.88 14.34
N ILE A 348 -9.81 3.63 13.58
CA ILE A 348 -10.19 4.87 12.92
C ILE A 348 -10.00 4.67 11.42
N ASP A 349 -11.06 4.78 10.65
CA ASP A 349 -10.98 4.75 9.18
C ASP A 349 -11.04 6.17 8.63
N ILE A 350 -10.06 6.52 7.80
CA ILE A 350 -9.97 7.81 7.13
C ILE A 350 -10.58 7.68 5.74
N TYR A 351 -11.46 8.61 5.38
CA TYR A 351 -12.09 8.63 4.06
C TYR A 351 -11.10 9.22 3.06
N THR A 352 -10.88 8.52 1.94
CA THR A 352 -9.90 8.93 0.91
C THR A 352 -10.44 8.66 -0.50
N ASP A 353 -9.75 9.18 -1.53
CA ASP A 353 -9.93 8.85 -2.94
C ASP A 353 -8.76 7.98 -3.49
N TRP A 354 -7.91 7.47 -2.59
CA TRP A 354 -6.76 6.62 -2.91
C TRP A 354 -7.12 5.23 -3.41
#